data_AF-A0A818RJX1-F1
#
_entry.id   AF-A0A818RJX1-F1
#
_cell.length_a   1.000
_cell.length_b   1.000
_cell.length_c   1.000
_cell.angle_alpha   90.00
_cell.angle_beta   90.00
_cell.angle_gamma   90.00
#
_symmetry.space_group_name_H-M   'P 1'
#
loop_
_entity.id
_entity.type
_entity.pdbx_description
1 polymer ?
#
loop_
_entity_poly.entity_id
_entity_poly.type
_entity_poly.pdbx_seq_one_letter_code
_entity_poly.pdbx_strand_id
1 'polypeptide(L)'
;MDSTLKFMLLLIFQIPAILVSIIIFIYFALDSTVRSKPKNHIWLVLLILNFLALVSDLPMSMSYYYQGKIWVKNDGYCVWWNWYESSLNTLGLCLMAWASIERHFFIFHSQTIMRVRWKMWMAHYIPILLCFAWILIWNFVFIVVPPICDNIWYFDQLMCGAPCYYTVDNGIYIMIEFIVNIVCPLGVITFANILLITRVIYQKIIHHQAVNWRRHRKMTFQLWLISSVYLAFWLPNTLAAIIRLTIMPTFFIDQYDTLIFIIYFIPLLLPIVCLNTYPELLKK
;
A
#
# COMPACT_ATOMS: atom_id res chain seq x y z
N MET A 1 2.92 22.57 8.05
CA MET A 1 3.45 22.76 6.67
C MET A 1 2.37 23.44 5.85
N ASP A 2 2.72 24.48 5.12
CA ASP A 2 1.74 25.26 4.32
C ASP A 2 1.04 24.39 3.27
N SER A 3 -0.26 24.61 3.06
CA SER A 3 -1.09 23.85 2.12
C SER A 3 -0.61 24.04 0.68
N THR A 4 -0.13 25.23 0.34
CA THR A 4 0.48 25.51 -0.98
C THR A 4 1.70 24.63 -1.22
N LEU A 5 2.56 24.47 -0.21
CA LEU A 5 3.75 23.62 -0.32
C LEU A 5 3.36 22.15 -0.48
N LYS A 6 2.36 21.66 0.27
CA LYS A 6 1.81 20.30 0.10
C LYS A 6 1.33 20.08 -1.34
N PHE A 7 0.52 21.00 -1.86
CA PHE A 7 0.01 20.95 -3.23
C PHE A 7 1.15 20.90 -4.27
N MET A 8 2.12 21.82 -4.18
CA MET A 8 3.23 21.89 -5.13
C MET A 8 4.08 20.62 -5.14
N LEU A 9 4.37 20.06 -3.96
CA LEU A 9 5.12 18.81 -3.84
C LEU A 9 4.36 17.65 -4.51
N LEU A 10 3.07 17.47 -4.22
CA LEU A 10 2.30 16.39 -4.82
C LEU A 10 2.24 16.53 -6.34
N LEU A 11 2.00 17.74 -6.86
CA LEU A 11 1.92 17.99 -8.30
C LEU A 11 3.24 17.67 -9.02
N ILE A 12 4.38 18.13 -8.49
CA ILE A 12 5.70 17.92 -9.08
C ILE A 12 6.04 16.43 -9.17
N PHE A 13 5.71 15.64 -8.14
CA PHE A 13 5.99 14.21 -8.13
C PHE A 13 4.93 13.39 -8.89
N GLN A 14 3.69 13.84 -8.98
CA GLN A 14 2.60 13.09 -9.61
C GLN A 14 2.79 12.97 -11.12
N ILE A 15 3.15 14.06 -11.81
CA ILE A 15 3.35 14.06 -13.26
C ILE A 15 4.35 12.98 -13.70
N PRO A 16 5.60 12.92 -13.18
CA PRO A 16 6.55 11.87 -13.54
C PRO A 16 6.07 10.48 -13.09
N ALA A 17 5.41 10.37 -11.94
CA ALA A 17 4.87 9.08 -11.47
C ALA A 17 3.81 8.51 -12.43
N ILE A 18 2.94 9.36 -13.00
CA ILE A 18 1.92 8.95 -13.98
C ILE A 18 2.61 8.46 -15.25
N LEU A 19 3.57 9.23 -15.78
CA LEU A 19 4.33 8.88 -16.98
C LEU A 19 5.05 7.53 -16.81
N VAL A 20 5.75 7.35 -15.69
CA VAL A 20 6.44 6.08 -15.38
C VAL A 20 5.45 4.93 -15.26
N SER A 21 4.30 5.14 -14.61
CA SER A 21 3.26 4.10 -14.48
C SER A 21 2.73 3.67 -15.85
N ILE A 22 2.45 4.63 -16.75
CA ILE A 22 2.01 4.35 -18.13
C ILE A 22 3.07 3.56 -18.89
N ILE A 23 4.34 3.94 -18.80
CA ILE A 23 5.45 3.20 -19.45
C ILE A 23 5.49 1.75 -18.95
N ILE A 24 5.37 1.54 -17.64
CA ILE A 24 5.34 0.20 -17.05
C ILE A 24 4.14 -0.60 -17.58
N PHE A 25 2.94 -0.01 -17.63
CA PHE A 25 1.77 -0.72 -18.16
C PHE A 25 1.88 -1.05 -19.64
N ILE A 26 2.41 -0.14 -20.47
CA ILE A 26 2.68 -0.40 -21.89
C ILE A 26 3.62 -1.61 -22.01
N TYR A 27 4.69 -1.65 -21.23
CA TYR A 27 5.60 -2.79 -21.24
C TYR A 27 4.91 -4.11 -20.85
N PHE A 28 4.12 -4.12 -19.77
CA PHE A 28 3.37 -5.30 -19.34
C PHE A 28 2.30 -5.73 -20.36
N ALA A 29 1.75 -4.78 -21.14
CA ALA A 29 0.80 -5.06 -22.20
C ALA A 29 1.48 -5.68 -23.43
N LEU A 30 2.66 -5.17 -23.81
CA LEU A 30 3.43 -5.63 -24.97
C LEU A 30 4.14 -6.98 -24.72
N ASP A 31 4.63 -7.24 -23.50
CA ASP A 31 5.36 -8.46 -23.18
C ASP A 31 4.52 -9.50 -22.43
N SER A 32 3.85 -10.36 -23.20
CA SER A 32 3.04 -11.46 -22.65
C SER A 32 3.84 -12.47 -21.83
N THR A 33 5.16 -12.58 -22.05
CA THR A 33 6.04 -13.49 -21.30
C THR A 33 6.34 -12.96 -19.90
N VAL A 34 6.35 -11.64 -19.72
CA VAL A 34 6.46 -11.01 -18.40
C VAL A 34 5.13 -11.14 -17.66
N ARG A 35 4.02 -10.86 -18.35
CA ARG A 35 2.68 -10.91 -17.74
C ARG A 35 2.29 -12.30 -17.26
N SER A 36 2.66 -13.36 -17.98
CA SER A 36 2.28 -14.75 -17.65
C SER A 36 3.02 -15.34 -16.44
N LYS A 37 4.05 -14.69 -15.91
CA LYS A 37 4.82 -15.20 -14.75
C LYS A 37 4.06 -14.86 -13.46
N PRO A 38 3.66 -15.86 -12.63
CA PRO A 38 2.87 -15.62 -11.41
C PRO A 38 3.49 -14.60 -10.46
N LYS A 39 4.81 -14.66 -10.31
CA LYS A 39 5.60 -13.72 -9.50
C LYS A 39 5.44 -12.23 -9.88
N ASN A 40 4.92 -11.94 -11.07
CA ASN A 40 4.71 -10.60 -11.60
C ASN A 40 3.26 -10.13 -11.43
N HIS A 41 2.29 -11.03 -11.21
CA HIS A 41 0.88 -10.65 -11.08
C HIS A 41 0.64 -9.76 -9.86
N ILE A 42 1.23 -10.09 -8.71
CA ILE A 42 1.05 -9.27 -7.50
C ILE A 42 1.59 -7.86 -7.67
N TRP A 43 2.71 -7.70 -8.39
CA TRP A 43 3.25 -6.39 -8.72
C TRP A 43 2.38 -5.63 -9.69
N LEU A 44 1.82 -6.31 -10.69
CA LEU A 44 0.86 -5.71 -11.60
C LEU A 44 -0.38 -5.22 -10.85
N VAL A 45 -0.93 -6.02 -9.94
CA VAL A 45 -2.06 -5.64 -9.10
C VAL A 45 -1.72 -4.44 -8.21
N LEU A 46 -0.57 -4.46 -7.53
CA LEU A 46 -0.10 -3.32 -6.72
C LEU A 46 0.07 -2.05 -7.57
N LEU A 47 0.64 -2.17 -8.78
CA LEU A 47 0.79 -1.05 -9.71
C LEU A 47 -0.55 -0.51 -10.20
N ILE A 48 -1.55 -1.37 -10.44
CA ILE A 48 -2.91 -0.94 -10.81
C ILE A 48 -3.54 -0.14 -9.66
N LEU A 49 -3.52 -0.67 -8.43
CA LEU A 49 -4.06 0.06 -7.27
C LEU A 49 -3.34 1.39 -7.06
N ASN A 50 -2.02 1.38 -7.21
CA ASN A 50 -1.20 2.57 -7.12
C ASN A 50 -1.57 3.62 -8.18
N PHE A 51 -1.77 3.18 -9.42
CA PHE A 51 -2.17 4.05 -10.51
C PHE A 51 -3.56 4.62 -10.28
N LEU A 52 -4.50 3.82 -9.79
CA LEU A 52 -5.82 4.30 -9.37
C LEU A 52 -5.68 5.41 -8.33
N ALA A 53 -4.93 5.18 -7.24
CA ALA A 53 -4.67 6.22 -6.23
C ALA A 53 -4.06 7.48 -6.85
N LEU A 54 -3.10 7.31 -7.76
CA LEU A 54 -2.39 8.40 -8.42
C LEU A 54 -3.28 9.26 -9.32
N VAL A 55 -4.22 8.67 -10.07
CA VAL A 55 -5.05 9.40 -11.05
C VAL A 55 -6.41 9.85 -10.50
N SER A 56 -6.82 9.35 -9.34
CA SER A 56 -8.13 9.67 -8.77
C SER A 56 -8.03 10.24 -7.37
N ASP A 57 -7.50 9.50 -6.40
CA ASP A 57 -7.40 9.94 -5.02
C ASP A 57 -6.47 11.17 -4.84
N LEU A 58 -5.27 11.11 -5.42
CA LEU A 58 -4.29 12.18 -5.27
C LEU A 58 -4.77 13.54 -5.82
N PRO A 59 -5.37 13.63 -7.02
CA PRO A 59 -6.02 14.86 -7.48
C PRO A 59 -7.07 15.45 -6.53
N MET A 60 -7.86 14.60 -5.87
CA MET A 60 -8.86 15.08 -4.90
C MET A 60 -8.20 15.70 -3.67
N SER A 61 -7.18 15.04 -3.14
CA SER A 61 -6.38 15.56 -2.02
C SER A 61 -5.63 16.84 -2.40
N MET A 62 -5.10 16.93 -3.61
CA MET A 62 -4.48 18.16 -4.12
C MET A 62 -5.50 19.30 -4.28
N SER A 63 -6.71 19.01 -4.77
CA SER A 63 -7.78 20.01 -4.85
C SER A 63 -8.12 20.57 -3.47
N TYR A 64 -8.16 19.72 -2.45
CA TYR A 64 -8.32 20.16 -1.05
C TYR A 64 -7.16 21.05 -0.60
N TYR A 65 -5.89 20.65 -0.81
CA TYR A 65 -4.74 21.48 -0.41
C TYR A 65 -4.67 22.82 -1.16
N TYR A 66 -5.17 22.89 -2.39
CA TYR A 66 -5.24 24.13 -3.15
C TYR A 66 -6.34 25.07 -2.64
N GLN A 67 -7.53 24.55 -2.33
CA GLN A 67 -8.69 25.36 -1.96
C GLN A 67 -8.85 25.58 -0.45
N GLY A 68 -8.19 24.75 0.38
CA GLY A 68 -8.41 24.69 1.82
C GLY A 68 -9.78 24.11 2.23
N LYS A 69 -10.53 23.56 1.28
CA LYS A 69 -11.87 22.98 1.47
C LYS A 69 -12.18 22.01 0.34
N ILE A 70 -13.19 21.18 0.55
CA ILE A 70 -13.66 20.22 -0.45
C ILE A 70 -14.55 20.94 -1.47
N TRP A 71 -14.27 20.70 -2.75
CA TRP A 71 -14.99 21.35 -3.85
C TRP A 71 -16.44 20.87 -3.93
N VAL A 72 -16.66 19.55 -3.87
CA VAL A 72 -18.00 18.94 -3.93
C VAL A 72 -18.52 18.74 -2.51
N LYS A 73 -19.37 19.68 -2.05
CA LYS A 73 -20.02 19.60 -0.74
C LYS A 73 -21.25 18.69 -0.77
N ASN A 74 -21.00 17.39 -0.85
CA ASN A 74 -22.04 16.36 -0.89
C ASN A 74 -21.62 15.17 -0.01
N ASP A 75 -22.50 14.72 0.87
CA ASP A 75 -22.24 13.61 1.79
C ASP A 75 -21.91 12.31 1.04
N GLY A 76 -22.58 12.04 -0.08
CA GLY A 76 -22.30 10.89 -0.93
C GLY A 76 -20.91 10.94 -1.56
N TYR A 77 -20.41 12.14 -1.87
CA TYR A 77 -19.02 12.31 -2.32
C TYR A 77 -18.03 12.00 -1.19
N CYS A 78 -18.32 12.43 0.04
CA CYS A 78 -17.49 12.15 1.22
C CYS A 78 -17.44 10.65 1.57
N VAL A 79 -18.60 9.98 1.56
CA VAL A 79 -18.71 8.52 1.77
C VAL A 79 -17.87 7.79 0.73
N TRP A 80 -18.05 8.14 -0.55
CA TRP A 80 -17.31 7.51 -1.64
C TRP A 80 -15.80 7.76 -1.53
N TRP A 81 -15.38 9.00 -1.24
CA TRP A 81 -13.97 9.33 -1.15
C TRP A 81 -13.30 8.60 0.01
N ASN A 82 -13.87 8.61 1.22
CA ASN A 82 -13.34 7.84 2.36
C ASN A 82 -13.25 6.35 2.03
N TRP A 83 -14.34 5.76 1.53
CA TRP A 83 -14.36 4.34 1.18
C TRP A 83 -13.27 4.00 0.18
N TYR A 84 -13.11 4.84 -0.85
CA TYR A 84 -12.18 4.62 -1.93
C TYR A 84 -10.72 4.79 -1.50
N GLU A 85 -10.38 5.90 -0.84
CA GLU A 85 -9.04 6.17 -0.30
C GLU A 85 -8.62 5.07 0.68
N SER A 86 -9.47 4.78 1.67
CA SER A 86 -9.13 3.84 2.74
C SER A 86 -9.01 2.43 2.18
N SER A 87 -9.81 2.08 1.15
CA SER A 87 -9.67 0.81 0.44
C SER A 87 -8.37 0.71 -0.34
N LEU A 88 -8.00 1.73 -1.12
CA LEU A 88 -6.77 1.69 -1.93
C LEU A 88 -5.52 1.60 -1.05
N ASN A 89 -5.43 2.45 -0.02
CA ASN A 89 -4.28 2.52 0.87
C ASN A 89 -4.11 1.22 1.67
N THR A 90 -5.20 0.74 2.28
CA THR A 90 -5.17 -0.46 3.12
C THR A 90 -4.95 -1.72 2.29
N LEU A 91 -5.57 -1.81 1.11
CA LEU A 91 -5.38 -2.94 0.22
C LEU A 91 -3.95 -2.98 -0.33
N GLY A 92 -3.37 -1.83 -0.69
CA GLY A 92 -1.97 -1.74 -1.10
C GLY A 92 -1.03 -2.25 -0.01
N LEU A 93 -1.25 -1.84 1.24
CA LEU A 93 -0.47 -2.30 2.39
C LEU A 93 -0.63 -3.82 2.65
N CYS A 94 -1.87 -4.32 2.61
CA CYS A 94 -2.17 -5.73 2.81
C CYS A 94 -1.56 -6.62 1.71
N LEU A 95 -1.66 -6.21 0.44
CA LEU A 95 -1.03 -6.91 -0.68
C LEU A 95 0.49 -6.85 -0.63
N MET A 96 1.08 -5.76 -0.13
CA MET A 96 2.52 -5.67 0.09
C MET A 96 2.99 -6.63 1.19
N ALA A 97 2.22 -6.78 2.27
CA ALA A 97 2.45 -7.81 3.29
C ALA A 97 2.36 -9.22 2.70
N TRP A 98 1.33 -9.50 1.90
CA TRP A 98 1.21 -10.78 1.22
C TRP A 98 2.35 -11.04 0.24
N ALA A 99 2.73 -10.05 -0.59
CA ALA A 99 3.87 -10.15 -1.50
C ALA A 99 5.17 -10.49 -0.77
N SER A 100 5.34 -9.99 0.45
CA SER A 100 6.51 -10.26 1.27
C SER A 100 6.54 -11.72 1.75
N ILE A 101 5.40 -12.28 2.17
CA ILE A 101 5.24 -13.71 2.51
C ILE A 101 5.45 -14.57 1.27
N GLU A 102 4.73 -14.27 0.19
CA GLU A 102 4.77 -15.01 -1.07
C GLU A 102 6.19 -15.13 -1.62
N ARG A 103 6.99 -14.07 -1.51
CA ARG A 103 8.38 -14.11 -1.96
C ARG A 103 9.23 -15.14 -1.23
N HIS A 104 8.96 -15.43 0.04
CA HIS A 104 9.63 -16.53 0.74
C HIS A 104 9.29 -17.87 0.10
N PHE A 105 8.02 -18.10 -0.19
CA PHE A 105 7.56 -19.32 -0.83
C PHE A 105 8.19 -19.50 -2.21
N PHE A 106 8.20 -18.45 -3.04
CA PHE A 106 8.79 -18.54 -4.38
C PHE A 106 10.31 -18.64 -4.39
N ILE A 107 11.01 -18.10 -3.40
CA ILE A 107 12.47 -18.20 -3.35
C ILE A 107 12.88 -19.62 -2.91
N PHE A 108 12.32 -20.11 -1.80
CA PHE A 108 12.79 -21.36 -1.18
C PHE A 108 12.09 -22.61 -1.70
N HIS A 109 10.85 -22.50 -2.19
CA HIS A 109 10.02 -23.63 -2.59
C HIS A 109 9.53 -23.50 -4.04
N SER A 110 10.30 -22.80 -4.88
CA SER A 110 9.98 -22.51 -6.29
C SER A 110 9.51 -23.74 -7.05
N GLN A 111 10.27 -24.84 -6.98
CA GLN A 111 10.00 -26.07 -7.74
C GLN A 111 8.76 -26.81 -7.27
N THR A 112 8.52 -26.87 -5.95
CA THR A 112 7.38 -27.60 -5.37
C THR A 112 6.06 -26.87 -5.60
N ILE A 113 6.06 -25.54 -5.45
CA ILE A 113 4.85 -24.72 -5.54
C ILE A 113 4.46 -24.50 -7.00
N MET A 114 5.42 -24.18 -7.87
CA MET A 114 5.11 -23.91 -9.29
C MET A 114 4.74 -25.16 -10.08
N ARG A 115 5.10 -26.37 -9.62
CA ARG A 115 4.76 -27.62 -10.32
C ARG A 115 3.31 -28.05 -10.12
N VAL A 116 2.72 -27.76 -8.96
CA VAL A 116 1.36 -28.22 -8.61
C VAL A 116 0.39 -27.06 -8.68
N ARG A 117 -0.50 -27.06 -9.70
CA ARG A 117 -1.47 -25.97 -9.93
C ARG A 117 -2.27 -25.61 -8.69
N TRP A 118 -2.80 -26.59 -7.96
CA TRP A 118 -3.57 -26.33 -6.73
C TRP A 118 -2.77 -25.58 -5.67
N LYS A 119 -1.50 -25.95 -5.44
CA LYS A 119 -0.62 -25.25 -4.50
C LYS A 119 -0.35 -23.81 -4.93
N MET A 120 -0.19 -23.56 -6.23
CA MET A 120 -0.07 -22.21 -6.78
C MET A 120 -1.35 -21.40 -6.51
N TRP A 121 -2.53 -21.96 -6.75
CA TRP A 121 -3.79 -21.28 -6.45
C TRP A 121 -3.93 -20.91 -4.98
N MET A 122 -3.65 -21.83 -4.08
CA MET A 122 -3.69 -21.58 -2.63
C MET A 122 -2.65 -20.58 -2.15
N ALA A 123 -1.43 -20.60 -2.70
CA ALA A 123 -0.32 -19.77 -2.23
C ALA A 123 -0.17 -18.44 -2.97
N HIS A 124 -0.95 -18.16 -4.02
CA HIS A 124 -0.86 -16.93 -4.80
C HIS A 124 -2.21 -16.25 -4.97
N TYR A 125 -3.18 -16.93 -5.61
CA TYR A 125 -4.42 -16.28 -6.02
C TYR A 125 -5.45 -16.14 -4.89
N ILE A 126 -5.64 -17.19 -4.08
CA ILE A 126 -6.60 -17.17 -2.96
C ILE A 126 -6.26 -16.03 -1.98
N PRO A 127 -5.01 -15.84 -1.54
CA PRO A 127 -4.71 -14.80 -0.56
C PRO A 127 -4.87 -13.40 -1.13
N ILE A 128 -4.53 -13.17 -2.41
CA ILE A 128 -4.83 -11.91 -3.09
C ILE A 128 -6.35 -11.66 -3.07
N LEU A 129 -7.16 -12.64 -3.47
CA LEU A 129 -8.62 -12.52 -3.45
C LEU A 129 -9.17 -12.24 -2.04
N LEU A 130 -8.62 -12.89 -1.01
CA LEU A 130 -9.00 -12.67 0.37
C LEU A 130 -8.62 -11.27 0.85
N CYS A 131 -7.45 -10.75 0.49
CA CYS A 131 -7.08 -9.36 0.78
C CYS A 131 -8.09 -8.37 0.18
N PHE A 132 -8.48 -8.57 -1.09
CA PHE A 132 -9.49 -7.74 -1.75
C PHE A 132 -10.84 -7.83 -1.06
N ALA A 133 -11.36 -9.05 -0.86
CA ALA A 133 -12.66 -9.27 -0.26
C ALA A 133 -12.72 -8.70 1.16
N TRP A 134 -11.72 -8.99 2.00
CA TRP A 134 -11.67 -8.51 3.38
C TRP A 134 -11.68 -6.97 3.45
N ILE A 135 -10.75 -6.31 2.75
CA ILE A 135 -10.62 -4.85 2.84
C ILE A 135 -11.83 -4.13 2.24
N LEU A 136 -12.31 -4.56 1.07
CA LEU A 136 -13.45 -3.90 0.43
C LEU A 136 -14.75 -4.11 1.22
N ILE A 137 -15.00 -5.32 1.73
CA ILE A 137 -16.20 -5.59 2.54
C ILE A 137 -16.14 -4.82 3.86
N TRP A 138 -14.99 -4.82 4.54
CA TRP A 138 -14.82 -4.09 5.80
C TRP A 138 -15.11 -2.60 5.61
N ASN A 139 -14.44 -1.95 4.66
CA ASN A 139 -14.63 -0.52 4.41
C ASN A 139 -16.04 -0.21 3.92
N PHE A 140 -16.65 -1.08 3.11
CA PHE A 140 -18.02 -0.89 2.66
C PHE A 140 -19.01 -0.90 3.84
N VAL A 141 -18.91 -1.89 4.72
CA VAL A 141 -19.80 -2.00 5.88
C VAL A 141 -19.63 -0.81 6.83
N PHE A 142 -18.40 -0.41 7.15
CA PHE A 142 -18.20 0.63 8.17
C PHE A 142 -18.28 2.07 7.66
N ILE A 143 -18.04 2.32 6.36
CA ILE A 143 -18.07 3.67 5.79
C ILE A 143 -19.39 3.93 5.04
N VAL A 144 -19.83 2.99 4.20
CA VAL A 144 -20.99 3.20 3.30
C VAL A 144 -22.30 2.87 4.00
N VAL A 145 -22.34 1.81 4.80
CA VAL A 145 -23.55 1.35 5.50
C VAL A 145 -23.29 1.23 7.02
N PRO A 146 -22.85 2.31 7.69
CA PRO A 146 -22.45 2.25 9.09
C PRO A 146 -23.63 1.76 9.95
N PRO A 147 -23.49 0.65 10.69
CA PRO A 147 -24.62 0.05 11.38
C PRO A 147 -25.00 0.75 12.70
N ILE A 148 -24.17 1.67 13.20
CA ILE A 148 -24.20 2.13 14.60
C ILE A 148 -24.35 3.65 14.73
N CYS A 149 -24.01 4.40 13.69
CA CYS A 149 -23.96 5.86 13.73
C CYS A 149 -24.23 6.46 12.36
N ASP A 150 -24.67 7.72 12.35
CA ASP A 150 -24.76 8.52 11.14
C ASP A 150 -23.46 9.26 10.91
N ASN A 151 -23.00 9.29 9.65
CA ASN A 151 -21.82 10.05 9.26
C ASN A 151 -22.10 11.55 9.30
N ILE A 152 -21.25 12.29 10.04
CA ILE A 152 -21.23 13.75 10.04
C ILE A 152 -19.95 14.18 9.33
N TRP A 153 -20.10 14.85 8.19
CA TRP A 153 -18.97 15.22 7.32
C TRP A 153 -18.56 16.69 7.51
N TYR A 154 -17.25 16.90 7.62
CA TYR A 154 -16.62 18.20 7.78
C TYR A 154 -15.90 18.61 6.49
N PHE A 155 -16.54 19.42 5.66
CA PHE A 155 -16.03 19.81 4.33
C PHE A 155 -14.78 20.71 4.35
N ASP A 156 -14.36 21.14 5.53
CA ASP A 156 -13.14 21.88 5.85
C ASP A 156 -11.98 20.96 6.26
N GLN A 157 -12.20 19.66 6.36
CA GLN A 157 -11.18 18.65 6.69
C GLN A 157 -10.83 17.79 5.47
N LEU A 158 -9.61 17.26 5.43
CA LEU A 158 -9.18 16.31 4.41
C LEU A 158 -10.08 15.07 4.46
N MET A 159 -10.49 14.56 3.29
CA MET A 159 -11.44 13.43 3.18
C MET A 159 -12.75 13.66 3.94
N CYS A 160 -13.19 14.90 4.11
CA CYS A 160 -14.38 15.25 4.87
C CYS A 160 -14.36 14.89 6.37
N GLY A 161 -13.17 14.64 6.93
CA GLY A 161 -13.01 14.17 8.30
C GLY A 161 -13.12 12.65 8.43
N ALA A 162 -13.13 12.16 9.66
CA ALA A 162 -13.16 10.72 9.94
C ALA A 162 -14.61 10.15 9.85
N PRO A 163 -14.79 8.91 9.36
CA PRO A 163 -16.08 8.22 9.40
C PRO A 163 -16.62 8.08 10.84
N CYS A 164 -17.94 7.98 11.00
CA CYS A 164 -18.57 8.03 12.33
C CYS A 164 -18.18 6.88 13.27
N TYR A 165 -17.81 5.71 12.75
CA TYR A 165 -17.40 4.60 13.61
C TYR A 165 -16.10 4.88 14.38
N TYR A 166 -15.39 5.97 14.04
CA TYR A 166 -14.26 6.48 14.80
C TYR A 166 -14.66 7.21 16.10
N THR A 167 -15.92 7.59 16.28
CA THR A 167 -16.38 8.33 17.46
C THR A 167 -17.23 7.51 18.42
N VAL A 168 -17.57 6.26 18.06
CA VAL A 168 -18.39 5.36 18.89
C VAL A 168 -17.64 4.96 20.18
N ASP A 169 -18.32 5.08 21.33
CA ASP A 169 -17.77 5.15 22.70
C ASP A 169 -16.76 4.08 23.12
N ASN A 170 -16.70 2.92 22.46
CA ASN A 170 -15.78 1.85 22.84
C ASN A 170 -14.49 1.80 21.99
N GLY A 171 -14.40 2.57 20.91
CA GLY A 171 -13.23 2.61 20.02
C GLY A 171 -12.82 1.26 19.40
N ILE A 172 -13.60 0.20 19.61
CA ILE A 172 -13.21 -1.17 19.27
C ILE A 172 -13.04 -1.36 17.76
N TYR A 173 -13.87 -0.70 16.96
CA TYR A 173 -13.80 -0.75 15.50
C TYR A 173 -12.53 -0.08 14.96
N ILE A 174 -12.17 1.07 15.54
CA ILE A 174 -10.90 1.76 15.24
C ILE A 174 -9.73 0.88 15.60
N MET A 175 -9.77 0.24 16.78
CA MET A 175 -8.71 -0.66 17.23
C MET A 175 -8.57 -1.86 16.30
N ILE A 176 -9.68 -2.47 15.87
CA ILE A 176 -9.65 -3.59 14.93
C ILE A 176 -9.07 -3.16 13.60
N GLU A 177 -9.55 -2.06 13.02
CA GLU A 177 -9.02 -1.55 11.76
C GLU A 177 -7.53 -1.21 11.89
N PHE A 178 -7.16 -0.45 12.90
CA PHE A 178 -5.79 -0.05 13.12
C PHE A 178 -4.86 -1.26 13.33
N ILE A 179 -5.25 -2.21 14.19
CA ILE A 179 -4.42 -3.38 14.48
C ILE A 179 -4.39 -4.33 13.28
N VAL A 180 -5.55 -4.76 12.78
CA VAL A 180 -5.66 -5.82 11.76
C VAL A 180 -5.26 -5.31 10.39
N ASN A 181 -5.64 -4.09 10.03
CA ASN A 181 -5.47 -3.59 8.67
C ASN A 181 -4.21 -2.72 8.49
N ILE A 182 -3.61 -2.21 9.57
CA ILE A 182 -2.41 -1.37 9.50
C ILE A 182 -1.22 -2.03 10.23
N VAL A 183 -1.31 -2.22 11.55
CA VAL A 183 -0.19 -2.70 12.38
C VAL A 183 0.24 -4.12 11.98
N CYS A 184 -0.72 -5.05 11.82
CA CYS A 184 -0.43 -6.44 11.45
C CYS A 184 0.26 -6.54 10.08
N PRO A 185 -0.25 -5.93 8.99
CA PRO A 185 0.44 -5.89 7.70
C PRO A 185 1.85 -5.29 7.78
N LEU A 186 2.04 -4.17 8.49
CA LEU A 186 3.37 -3.57 8.66
C LEU A 186 4.33 -4.48 9.43
N GLY A 187 3.83 -5.13 10.48
CA GLY A 187 4.58 -6.13 11.24
C GLY A 187 5.00 -7.30 10.36
N VAL A 188 4.08 -7.82 9.54
CA VAL A 188 4.35 -8.89 8.57
C VAL A 188 5.38 -8.46 7.53
N ILE A 189 5.27 -7.26 6.95
CA ILE A 189 6.25 -6.72 5.99
C ILE A 189 7.64 -6.67 6.65
N THR A 190 7.73 -6.13 7.86
CA THR A 190 8.99 -5.98 8.58
C THR A 190 9.61 -7.34 8.89
N PHE A 191 8.83 -8.24 9.50
CA PHE A 191 9.28 -9.57 9.88
C PHE A 191 9.69 -10.42 8.66
N ALA A 192 8.88 -10.42 7.61
CA ALA A 192 9.19 -11.11 6.37
C ALA A 192 10.49 -10.56 5.76
N ASN A 193 10.67 -9.24 5.65
CA ASN A 193 11.90 -8.69 5.07
C ASN A 193 13.16 -9.07 5.87
N ILE A 194 13.08 -9.02 7.21
CA ILE A 194 14.19 -9.45 8.08
C ILE A 194 14.50 -10.94 7.85
N LEU A 195 13.47 -11.81 7.88
CA LEU A 195 13.65 -13.24 7.63
C LEU A 195 14.27 -13.53 6.26
N LEU A 196 13.84 -12.81 5.23
CA LEU A 196 14.30 -12.99 3.87
C LEU A 196 15.79 -12.63 3.74
N ILE A 197 16.19 -11.49 4.31
CA ILE A 197 17.58 -11.04 4.33
C ILE A 197 18.45 -12.03 5.11
N THR A 198 18.03 -12.41 6.31
CA THR A 198 18.77 -13.36 7.16
C THR A 198 18.97 -14.69 6.45
N ARG A 199 17.92 -15.26 5.84
CA ARG A 199 18.02 -16.53 5.10
C ARG A 199 18.91 -16.43 3.88
N VAL A 200 18.82 -15.32 3.12
CA VAL A 200 19.65 -15.09 1.95
C VAL A 200 21.13 -15.00 2.34
N ILE A 201 21.46 -14.31 3.45
CA ILE A 201 22.84 -14.27 3.98
C ILE A 201 23.30 -15.67 4.43
N TYR A 202 22.47 -16.38 5.19
CA TYR A 202 22.79 -17.72 5.69
C TYR A 202 23.06 -18.72 4.56
N GLN A 203 22.22 -18.73 3.52
CA GLN A 203 22.43 -19.61 2.36
C GLN A 203 23.71 -19.28 1.58
N LYS A 204 24.10 -18.00 1.52
CA LYS A 204 25.37 -17.59 0.90
C LYS A 204 26.56 -18.20 1.64
N ILE A 205 26.52 -18.14 2.97
CA ILE A 205 27.60 -18.64 3.82
C ILE A 205 27.73 -20.15 3.68
N ILE A 206 26.62 -20.89 3.74
CA ILE A 206 26.66 -22.36 3.78
C ILE A 206 26.88 -23.00 2.41
N HIS A 207 26.15 -22.59 1.38
CA HIS A 207 26.07 -23.40 0.16
C HIS A 207 27.05 -23.00 -0.94
N HIS A 208 27.75 -21.86 -0.85
CA HIS A 208 28.75 -21.38 -1.83
C HIS A 208 28.32 -21.49 -3.33
N GLN A 209 27.02 -21.62 -3.62
CA GLN A 209 26.51 -21.80 -4.98
C GLN A 209 26.39 -20.44 -5.69
N ALA A 210 27.38 -20.13 -6.53
CA ALA A 210 27.45 -18.85 -7.24
C ALA A 210 26.32 -18.64 -8.28
N VAL A 211 25.82 -19.71 -8.92
CA VAL A 211 24.98 -19.60 -10.13
C VAL A 211 23.57 -19.09 -9.85
N ASN A 212 22.97 -19.46 -8.70
CA ASN A 212 21.62 -18.97 -8.34
C ASN A 212 21.64 -17.66 -7.52
N TRP A 213 22.79 -17.28 -6.96
CA TRP A 213 22.91 -16.15 -6.04
C TRP A 213 22.49 -14.81 -6.65
N ARG A 214 22.96 -14.51 -7.86
CA ARG A 214 22.69 -13.21 -8.52
C ARG A 214 21.19 -12.99 -8.74
N ARG A 215 20.45 -14.05 -9.08
CA ARG A 215 19.00 -14.01 -9.29
C ARG A 215 18.26 -13.80 -7.97
N HIS A 216 18.64 -14.52 -6.92
CA HIS A 216 18.03 -14.41 -5.58
C HIS A 216 18.24 -13.01 -5.00
N ARG A 217 19.49 -12.52 -5.00
CA ARG A 217 19.84 -11.17 -4.54
C ARG A 217 19.02 -10.09 -5.23
N LYS A 218 18.85 -10.18 -6.56
CA LYS A 218 18.07 -9.20 -7.32
C LYS A 218 16.60 -9.17 -6.90
N MET A 219 15.97 -10.33 -6.74
CA MET A 219 14.56 -10.41 -6.31
C MET A 219 14.38 -9.95 -4.86
N THR A 220 15.32 -10.28 -3.97
CA THR A 220 15.36 -9.80 -2.59
C THR A 220 15.48 -8.28 -2.53
N PHE A 221 16.44 -7.71 -3.27
CA PHE A 221 16.67 -6.27 -3.29
C PHE A 221 15.45 -5.50 -3.82
N GLN A 222 14.80 -6.04 -4.86
CA GLN A 222 13.55 -5.48 -5.37
C GLN A 222 12.45 -5.43 -4.30
N LEU A 223 12.19 -6.55 -3.63
CA LEU A 223 11.16 -6.62 -2.59
C LEU A 223 11.49 -5.66 -1.44
N TRP A 224 12.76 -5.63 -1.01
CA TRP A 224 13.22 -4.77 0.07
C TRP A 224 13.06 -3.30 -0.27
N LEU A 225 13.41 -2.88 -1.49
CA LEU A 225 13.28 -1.48 -1.91
C LEU A 225 11.81 -1.06 -1.94
N ILE A 226 10.93 -1.90 -2.48
CA ILE A 226 9.49 -1.61 -2.51
C ILE A 226 8.89 -1.61 -1.10
N SER A 227 9.25 -2.59 -0.26
CA SER A 227 8.76 -2.66 1.13
C SER A 227 9.24 -1.47 1.96
N SER A 228 10.46 -1.00 1.72
CA SER A 228 11.03 0.16 2.40
C SER A 228 10.23 1.43 2.14
N VAL A 229 9.64 1.58 0.95
CA VAL A 229 8.71 2.70 0.65
C VAL A 229 7.50 2.62 1.59
N TYR A 230 6.83 1.48 1.67
CA TYR A 230 5.67 1.32 2.55
C TYR A 230 6.04 1.55 4.02
N LEU A 231 7.13 0.96 4.50
CA LEU A 231 7.58 1.13 5.88
C LEU A 231 7.96 2.58 6.18
N ALA A 232 8.69 3.27 5.30
CA ALA A 232 9.13 4.64 5.53
C ALA A 232 7.96 5.61 5.71
N PHE A 233 6.88 5.42 4.95
CA PHE A 233 5.74 6.35 4.94
C PHE A 233 4.62 5.96 5.91
N TRP A 234 4.39 4.67 6.18
CA TRP A 234 3.38 4.23 7.14
C TRP A 234 3.85 4.20 8.60
N LEU A 235 5.14 3.89 8.83
CA LEU A 235 5.65 3.72 10.20
C LEU A 235 5.51 4.99 11.06
N PRO A 236 5.78 6.22 10.56
CA PRO A 236 5.59 7.43 11.37
C PRO A 236 4.15 7.61 11.85
N ASN A 237 3.16 7.43 10.95
CA ASN A 237 1.75 7.52 11.29
C ASN A 237 1.34 6.43 12.30
N THR A 238 1.81 5.20 12.08
CA THR A 238 1.50 4.05 12.95
C THR A 238 2.09 4.22 14.35
N LEU A 239 3.33 4.69 14.46
CA LEU A 239 3.97 4.96 15.75
C LEU A 239 3.25 6.09 16.49
N ALA A 240 2.90 7.18 15.80
CA ALA A 240 2.13 8.26 16.41
C ALA A 240 0.77 7.77 16.92
N ALA A 241 0.06 6.95 16.15
CA ALA A 241 -1.20 6.33 16.56
C ALA A 241 -1.03 5.41 17.79
N ILE A 242 0.00 4.55 17.83
CA ILE A 242 0.28 3.70 19.01
C ILE A 242 0.54 4.56 20.25
N ILE A 243 1.36 5.62 20.14
CA ILE A 243 1.65 6.53 21.26
C ILE A 243 0.37 7.23 21.74
N ARG A 244 -0.50 7.65 20.82
CA ARG A 244 -1.80 8.25 21.17
C ARG A 244 -2.69 7.29 21.95
N LEU A 245 -2.73 6.02 21.54
CA LEU A 245 -3.58 5.01 22.14
C LEU A 245 -3.06 4.49 23.49
N THR A 246 -1.74 4.58 23.75
CA THR A 246 -1.11 3.93 24.92
C THR A 246 -0.50 4.89 25.94
N ILE A 247 0.03 6.03 25.50
CA ILE A 247 0.85 6.92 26.34
C ILE A 247 0.19 8.30 26.48
N MET A 248 -0.12 8.95 25.36
CA MET A 248 -0.50 10.38 25.34
C MET A 248 -1.52 10.68 24.23
N PRO A 249 -2.84 10.75 24.55
CA PRO A 249 -3.91 10.91 23.57
C PRO A 249 -3.80 12.15 22.64
N THR A 250 -3.18 13.22 23.15
CA THR A 250 -2.97 14.50 22.44
C THR A 250 -1.71 14.53 21.59
N PHE A 251 -0.89 13.48 21.60
CA PHE A 251 0.36 13.42 20.85
C PHE A 251 0.13 13.59 19.35
N PHE A 252 0.76 14.59 18.73
CA PHE A 252 0.71 14.85 17.28
C PHE A 252 -0.70 15.12 16.69
N ILE A 253 -1.69 15.50 17.50
CA ILE A 253 -3.05 15.75 17.00
C ILE A 253 -3.08 16.90 15.98
N ASP A 254 -2.33 17.98 16.24
CA ASP A 254 -2.25 19.16 15.35
C ASP A 254 -1.50 18.88 14.04
N GLN A 255 -0.70 17.81 13.99
CA GLN A 255 0.10 17.43 12.83
C GLN A 255 -0.44 16.19 12.11
N TYR A 256 -1.65 15.71 12.45
CA TYR A 256 -2.26 14.53 11.84
C TYR A 256 -2.38 14.65 10.31
N ASP A 257 -2.81 15.81 9.81
CA ASP A 257 -2.85 16.13 8.37
C ASP A 257 -1.48 16.05 7.67
N THR A 258 -0.40 16.19 8.43
CA THR A 258 0.97 16.04 7.90
C THR A 258 1.37 14.56 7.87
N LEU A 259 0.94 13.76 8.85
CA LEU A 259 1.17 12.31 8.84
C LEU A 259 0.42 11.62 7.69
N ILE A 260 -0.84 11.99 7.44
CA ILE A 260 -1.58 11.50 6.27
C ILE A 260 -0.90 11.96 4.98
N PHE A 261 -0.49 13.23 4.91
CA PHE A 261 0.20 13.77 3.73
C PHE A 261 1.44 12.95 3.34
N ILE A 262 2.19 12.46 4.32
CA ILE A 262 3.38 11.63 4.10
C ILE A 262 3.04 10.30 3.42
N ILE A 263 1.86 9.72 3.67
CA ILE A 263 1.40 8.45 3.06
C ILE A 263 1.20 8.61 1.55
N TYR A 264 0.78 9.79 1.07
CA TYR A 264 0.63 10.07 -0.36
C TYR A 264 1.94 9.96 -1.16
N PHE A 265 3.12 9.89 -0.52
CA PHE A 265 4.37 9.60 -1.22
C PHE A 265 4.53 8.15 -1.66
N ILE A 266 3.75 7.22 -1.10
CA ILE A 266 3.75 5.82 -1.56
C ILE A 266 3.33 5.75 -3.03
N PRO A 267 2.15 6.27 -3.44
CA PRO A 267 1.76 6.21 -4.84
C PRO A 267 2.67 6.97 -5.80
N LEU A 268 3.33 8.02 -5.32
CA LEU A 268 4.29 8.81 -6.08
C LEU A 268 5.60 8.05 -6.35
N LEU A 269 6.13 7.33 -5.35
CA LEU A 269 7.46 6.72 -5.42
C LEU A 269 7.44 5.26 -5.89
N LEU A 270 6.35 4.53 -5.67
CA LEU A 270 6.23 3.13 -6.06
C LEU A 270 6.54 2.87 -7.55
N PRO A 271 6.01 3.62 -8.54
CA PRO A 271 6.29 3.35 -9.94
C PRO A 271 7.76 3.60 -10.29
N ILE A 272 8.40 4.61 -9.69
CA ILE A 272 9.82 4.93 -9.87
C ILE A 272 10.69 3.79 -9.31
N VAL A 273 10.36 3.31 -8.11
CA VAL A 273 11.05 2.19 -7.48
C VAL A 273 10.87 0.89 -8.28
N CYS A 274 9.66 0.64 -8.80
CA CYS A 274 9.40 -0.49 -9.69
C CYS A 274 10.25 -0.40 -10.96
N LEU A 275 10.30 0.74 -11.65
CA LEU A 275 11.11 0.91 -12.86
C LEU A 275 12.58 0.55 -12.62
N ASN A 276 13.17 1.04 -11.53
CA ASN A 276 14.57 0.79 -11.17
C ASN A 276 14.87 -0.67 -10.81
N THR A 277 13.88 -1.41 -10.32
CA THR A 277 14.08 -2.80 -9.86
C THR A 277 13.90 -3.84 -10.95
N TYR A 278 13.25 -3.49 -12.06
CA TYR A 278 13.09 -4.35 -13.23
C TYR A 278 14.02 -3.92 -14.38
N PRO A 279 15.30 -4.34 -14.41
CA PRO A 279 16.20 -4.04 -15.52
C PRO A 279 15.83 -4.78 -16.83
N GLU A 280 14.80 -5.62 -16.81
CA GLU A 280 14.17 -6.14 -18.03
C GLU A 280 13.31 -5.06 -18.73
N LEU A 281 12.87 -4.02 -17.99
CA LEU A 281 12.22 -2.82 -18.53
C LEU A 281 13.21 -1.89 -19.23
N LEU A 282 14.40 -1.70 -18.65
CA LEU A 282 15.39 -0.72 -19.13
C LEU A 282 16.18 -1.17 -20.37
N LYS A 283 16.04 -2.42 -20.79
CA LYS A 283 16.83 -3.02 -21.89
C LYS A 283 16.09 -3.10 -23.22
N LYS A 284 14.80 -2.74 -23.24
CA LYS A 284 13.97 -2.67 -24.44
C LYS A 284 13.55 -1.23 -24.64
#